data_AF-A0A5S5D6W9-F1
#
_entry.id   AF-A0A5S5D6W9-F1
#
_cell.length_a   1.000
_cell.length_b   1.000
_cell.length_c   1.000
_cell.angle_alpha   90.00
_cell.angle_beta   90.00
_cell.angle_gamma   90.00
#
_symmetry.space_group_name_H-M   'P 1'
#
loop_
_entity.id
_entity.type
_entity.pdbx_description
1 polymer ?
#
loop_
_entity_poly.entity_id
_entity_poly.type
_entity_poly.pdbx_seq_one_letter_code
_entity_poly.pdbx_strand_id
1 'polypeptide(L)'
;MQGLADEIGISRVTLFRWVGSREDLLGRVLWLLTERSLTTGLRRWEAERPAGAPLCAGTGRHVNLILAEATGLRRLLDQEPTLAIRVLTDPRGPVQPGCIAFVEKLLRRDMEESGLELTVAPGDLAYALVRLNESFVYADVLAARLPDVATATRLQEALILGSSR
;
A
#
# COMPACT_ATOMS: atom_id res chain seq x y z
N MET A 1 -2.73 -22.07 -9.04
CA MET A 1 -1.52 -22.62 -9.68
C MET A 1 -1.87 -23.44 -10.91
N GLN A 2 -2.65 -24.52 -10.80
CA GLN A 2 -3.03 -25.31 -11.98
C GLN A 2 -3.77 -24.47 -13.04
N GLY A 3 -4.86 -23.80 -12.66
CA GLY A 3 -5.63 -22.97 -13.61
C GLY A 3 -4.80 -21.89 -14.32
N LEU A 4 -3.87 -21.24 -13.62
CA LEU A 4 -2.95 -20.27 -14.23
C LEU A 4 -1.96 -20.93 -15.19
N ALA A 5 -1.44 -22.11 -14.84
CA ALA A 5 -0.53 -22.86 -15.71
C ALA A 5 -1.23 -23.28 -17.01
N ASP A 6 -2.50 -23.72 -16.90
CA ASP A 6 -3.34 -24.07 -18.04
C ASP A 6 -3.62 -22.84 -18.92
N GLU A 7 -3.95 -21.68 -18.31
CA GLU A 7 -4.24 -20.43 -19.01
C GLU A 7 -3.05 -19.91 -19.84
N ILE A 8 -1.82 -20.02 -19.31
CA ILE A 8 -0.60 -19.55 -19.99
C ILE A 8 0.10 -20.66 -20.79
N GLY A 9 -0.50 -21.87 -20.87
CA GLY A 9 -0.02 -22.97 -21.70
C GLY A 9 1.29 -23.62 -21.23
N ILE A 10 1.56 -23.66 -19.92
CA ILE A 10 2.77 -24.30 -19.37
C ILE A 10 2.43 -25.37 -18.34
N SER A 11 3.38 -26.27 -18.05
CA SER A 11 3.20 -27.24 -16.96
C SER A 11 3.20 -26.56 -15.59
N ARG A 12 2.44 -27.11 -14.63
CA ARG A 12 2.46 -26.66 -13.23
C ARG A 12 3.88 -26.71 -12.62
N VAL A 13 4.69 -27.69 -13.01
CA VAL A 13 6.10 -27.81 -12.58
C VAL A 13 6.94 -26.64 -13.11
N THR A 14 6.75 -26.27 -14.38
CA THR A 14 7.40 -25.10 -14.98
C THR A 14 7.01 -23.83 -14.24
N LEU A 15 5.71 -23.62 -14.00
CA LEU A 15 5.23 -22.45 -13.26
C LEU A 15 5.84 -22.38 -11.86
N PHE A 16 5.79 -23.47 -11.09
CA PHE A 16 6.36 -23.52 -9.74
C PHE A 16 7.85 -23.21 -9.72
N ARG A 17 8.63 -23.70 -10.70
CA ARG A 17 10.05 -23.38 -10.80
C ARG A 17 10.32 -21.88 -11.06
N TRP A 18 9.41 -21.19 -11.74
CA TRP A 18 9.57 -19.75 -12.03
C TRP A 18 9.19 -18.86 -10.85
N VAL A 19 8.09 -19.18 -10.18
CA VAL A 19 7.47 -18.27 -9.22
C VAL A 19 7.53 -18.76 -7.78
N GLY A 20 7.94 -20.01 -7.57
CA GLY A 20 7.89 -20.66 -6.26
C GLY A 20 6.47 -21.08 -5.91
N SER A 21 6.07 -20.77 -4.67
CA SER A 21 4.75 -21.09 -4.15
C SER A 21 3.66 -20.18 -4.73
N ARG A 22 2.39 -20.52 -4.46
CA ARG A 22 1.26 -19.64 -4.77
C ARG A 22 1.36 -18.31 -4.02
N GLU A 23 1.88 -18.33 -2.79
CA GLU A 23 2.01 -17.14 -1.94
C GLU A 23 3.10 -16.22 -2.49
N ASP A 24 4.22 -16.79 -2.94
CA ASP A 24 5.30 -16.03 -3.58
C ASP A 24 4.81 -15.32 -4.84
N LEU A 25 4.05 -16.03 -5.68
CA LEU A 25 3.42 -15.45 -6.86
C LEU A 25 2.43 -14.35 -6.47
N LEU A 26 1.56 -14.61 -5.50
CA LEU A 26 0.54 -13.67 -5.06
C LEU A 26 1.19 -12.40 -4.50
N GLY A 27 2.24 -12.52 -3.69
CA GLY A 27 3.00 -11.38 -3.17
C GLY A 27 3.60 -10.52 -4.27
N ARG A 28 4.21 -11.13 -5.29
CA ARG A 28 4.76 -10.40 -6.45
C ARG A 28 3.69 -9.67 -7.25
N VAL A 29 2.55 -10.31 -7.50
CA VAL A 29 1.42 -9.71 -8.23
C VAL A 29 0.81 -8.56 -7.42
N LEU A 30 0.57 -8.77 -6.13
CA LEU A 30 0.03 -7.74 -5.24
C LEU A 30 0.99 -6.55 -5.13
N TRP A 31 2.30 -6.79 -5.05
CA TRP A 31 3.28 -5.71 -5.06
C TRP A 31 3.24 -4.92 -6.37
N LEU A 32 3.22 -5.59 -7.53
CA LEU A 32 3.11 -4.91 -8.82
C LEU A 32 1.89 -3.99 -8.90
N LEU A 33 0.73 -4.45 -8.42
CA LEU A 33 -0.50 -3.66 -8.38
C LEU A 33 -0.42 -2.51 -7.38
N THR A 34 0.20 -2.76 -6.22
CA THR A 34 0.40 -1.76 -5.17
C THR A 34 1.33 -0.66 -5.64
N GLU A 35 2.50 -0.99 -6.19
CA GLU A 35 3.48 -0.05 -6.73
C GLU A 35 2.88 0.85 -7.82
N ARG A 36 2.05 0.27 -8.70
CA ARG A 36 1.31 1.04 -9.71
C ARG A 36 0.32 2.02 -9.08
N SER A 37 -0.36 1.61 -8.02
CA SER A 37 -1.31 2.45 -7.28
C SER A 37 -0.60 3.60 -6.57
N LEU A 38 0.51 3.30 -5.88
CA LEU A 38 1.39 4.27 -5.22
C LEU A 38 1.93 5.31 -6.23
N THR A 39 2.50 4.85 -7.34
CA THR A 39 3.04 5.71 -8.40
C THR A 39 1.95 6.55 -9.07
N THR A 40 0.75 6.00 -9.24
CA THR A 40 -0.38 6.75 -9.81
C THR A 40 -0.89 7.80 -8.83
N GLY A 41 -0.99 7.48 -7.53
CA GLY A 41 -1.37 8.46 -6.51
C GLY A 41 -0.38 9.61 -6.41
N LEU A 42 0.92 9.31 -6.45
CA LEU A 42 1.97 10.33 -6.46
C LEU A 42 1.85 11.25 -7.68
N ARG A 43 1.74 10.67 -8.88
CA ARG A 43 1.62 11.46 -10.12
C ARG A 43 0.38 12.36 -10.13
N ARG A 44 -0.76 11.85 -9.62
CA ARG A 44 -2.00 12.64 -9.51
C ARG A 44 -1.79 13.82 -8.57
N TRP A 45 -1.19 13.58 -7.41
CA TRP A 45 -0.93 14.65 -6.46
C TRP A 45 0.07 15.67 -7.01
N GLU A 46 1.19 15.23 -7.59
CA GLU A 46 2.20 16.12 -8.18
C GLU A 46 1.61 17.03 -9.28
N ALA A 47 0.60 16.58 -10.02
CA ALA A 47 -0.04 17.36 -11.08
C ALA A 47 -0.95 18.48 -10.59
N GLU A 48 -1.51 18.37 -9.38
CA GLU A 48 -2.51 19.33 -8.84
C GLU A 48 -2.07 20.03 -7.55
N ARG A 49 -0.97 19.59 -6.92
CA ARG A 49 -0.55 20.11 -5.63
C ARG A 49 -0.16 21.59 -5.70
N PRO A 50 -0.55 22.41 -4.70
CA PRO A 50 0.02 23.74 -4.53
C PRO A 50 1.54 23.69 -4.33
N ALA A 51 2.24 24.77 -4.69
CA ALA A 51 3.66 24.90 -4.42
C ALA A 51 3.94 24.78 -2.90
N GLY A 52 4.91 23.95 -2.53
CA GLY A 52 5.26 23.69 -1.13
C GLY A 52 4.29 22.78 -0.37
N ALA A 53 3.24 22.24 -1.01
CA ALA A 53 2.37 21.28 -0.35
C ALA A 53 3.07 19.91 -0.19
N PRO A 54 3.00 19.28 1.01
CA PRO A 54 3.63 17.98 1.26
C PRO A 54 3.11 16.88 0.32
N LEU A 55 4.02 16.08 -0.20
CA LEU A 55 3.77 14.93 -1.05
C LEU A 55 3.11 13.78 -0.30
N CYS A 56 3.55 13.47 0.92
CA CYS A 56 3.15 12.26 1.63
C CYS A 56 1.64 12.22 1.89
N ALA A 57 1.09 13.28 2.48
CA ALA A 57 -0.34 13.36 2.80
C ALA A 57 -1.23 13.32 1.56
N GLY A 58 -0.93 14.16 0.55
CA GLY A 58 -1.74 14.21 -0.68
C GLY A 58 -1.63 12.95 -1.53
N THR A 59 -0.44 12.33 -1.59
CA THR A 59 -0.26 11.03 -2.24
C THR A 59 -1.07 9.96 -1.53
N GLY A 60 -1.01 9.91 -0.19
CA GLY A 60 -1.78 8.97 0.62
C GLY A 60 -3.28 9.05 0.34
N ARG A 61 -3.84 10.27 0.27
CA ARG A 61 -5.24 10.48 -0.11
C ARG A 61 -5.59 9.85 -1.46
N HIS A 62 -4.80 10.11 -2.51
CA HIS A 62 -5.04 9.53 -3.83
C HIS A 62 -4.91 8.01 -3.84
N VAL A 63 -3.94 7.46 -3.11
CA VAL A 63 -3.77 6.01 -2.97
C VAL A 63 -4.98 5.38 -2.28
N ASN A 64 -5.49 5.98 -1.20
CA ASN A 64 -6.66 5.47 -0.50
C ASN A 64 -7.91 5.46 -1.41
N LEU A 65 -8.08 6.48 -2.24
CA LEU A 65 -9.15 6.52 -3.25
C LEU A 65 -8.99 5.42 -4.30
N ILE A 66 -7.77 5.16 -4.78
CA ILE A 66 -7.50 4.05 -5.72
C ILE A 66 -7.81 2.70 -5.07
N LEU A 67 -7.41 2.51 -3.81
CA LEU A 67 -7.64 1.27 -3.06
C LEU A 67 -9.12 1.00 -2.80
N ALA A 68 -9.94 2.04 -2.53
CA ALA A 68 -11.38 1.88 -2.33
C ALA A 68 -12.10 1.28 -3.55
N GLU A 69 -11.59 1.55 -4.75
CA GLU A 69 -12.13 1.05 -6.02
C GLU A 69 -11.48 -0.28 -6.47
N ALA A 70 -10.53 -0.83 -5.71
CA ALA A 70 -9.77 -2.03 -6.07
C ALA A 70 -10.58 -3.32 -5.84
N THR A 71 -11.57 -3.58 -6.71
CA THR A 71 -12.48 -4.74 -6.62
C THR A 71 -11.76 -6.10 -6.55
N GLY A 72 -10.60 -6.24 -7.20
CA GLY A 72 -9.78 -7.45 -7.14
C GLY A 72 -9.18 -7.71 -5.76
N LEU A 73 -8.69 -6.66 -5.10
CA LEU A 73 -8.16 -6.74 -3.73
C LEU A 73 -9.30 -7.08 -2.75
N ARG A 74 -10.45 -6.40 -2.89
CA ARG A 74 -11.64 -6.69 -2.07
C ARG A 74 -12.07 -8.14 -2.20
N ARG A 75 -12.20 -8.64 -3.43
CA ARG A 75 -12.55 -10.04 -3.68
C ARG A 75 -11.56 -11.02 -3.04
N LEU A 76 -10.27 -10.75 -3.14
CA LEU A 76 -9.24 -11.58 -2.52
C LEU A 76 -9.36 -11.60 -0.99
N LEU A 77 -9.56 -10.44 -0.36
CA LEU A 77 -9.75 -10.33 1.08
C LEU A 77 -11.05 -10.99 1.54
N ASP A 78 -12.13 -10.91 0.75
CA ASP A 78 -13.41 -11.56 1.05
C ASP A 78 -13.31 -13.10 0.95
N GLN A 79 -12.62 -13.61 -0.08
CA GLN A 79 -12.55 -15.05 -0.36
C GLN A 79 -11.46 -15.77 0.44
N GLU A 80 -10.32 -15.11 0.67
CA GLU A 80 -9.14 -15.72 1.30
C GLU A 80 -8.48 -14.77 2.33
N PRO A 81 -9.22 -14.27 3.35
CA PRO A 81 -8.75 -13.19 4.23
C PRO A 81 -7.43 -13.50 4.94
N THR A 82 -7.31 -14.71 5.51
CA THR A 82 -6.11 -15.12 6.25
C THR A 82 -4.87 -15.13 5.35
N LEU A 83 -5.00 -15.65 4.12
CA LEU A 83 -3.89 -15.67 3.17
C LEU A 83 -3.55 -14.26 2.69
N ALA A 84 -4.56 -13.49 2.32
CA ALA A 84 -4.40 -12.14 1.81
C ALA A 84 -3.69 -11.24 2.82
N ILE A 85 -4.15 -11.21 4.07
CA ILE A 85 -3.53 -10.44 5.15
C ILE A 85 -2.09 -10.92 5.36
N ARG A 86 -1.86 -12.24 5.47
CA ARG A 86 -0.51 -12.78 5.64
C ARG A 86 0.45 -12.31 4.56
N VAL A 87 0.05 -12.39 3.28
CA VAL A 87 0.91 -12.00 2.16
C VAL A 87 1.12 -10.49 2.10
N LEU A 88 0.08 -9.70 2.35
CA LEU A 88 0.17 -8.23 2.29
C LEU A 88 1.03 -7.65 3.43
N THR A 89 1.01 -8.28 4.60
CA THR A 89 1.71 -7.80 5.81
C THR A 89 2.95 -8.60 6.17
N ASP A 90 3.45 -9.48 5.28
CA ASP A 90 4.69 -10.22 5.55
C ASP A 90 5.87 -9.24 5.54
N PRO A 91 6.61 -9.07 6.65
CA PRO A 91 7.77 -8.17 6.72
C PRO A 91 8.94 -8.64 5.84
N ARG A 92 8.93 -9.88 5.36
CA ARG A 92 9.90 -10.43 4.39
C ARG A 92 9.33 -10.50 2.98
N GLY A 93 8.06 -10.19 2.81
CA GLY A 93 7.38 -10.12 1.52
C GLY A 93 7.68 -8.81 0.79
N PRO A 94 7.21 -8.67 -0.46
CA PRO A 94 7.48 -7.48 -1.25
C PRO A 94 6.53 -6.31 -0.93
N VAL A 95 5.32 -6.58 -0.40
CA VAL A 95 4.26 -5.56 -0.31
C VAL A 95 4.50 -4.57 0.82
N GLN A 96 4.45 -5.01 2.07
CA GLN A 96 4.57 -4.11 3.22
C GLN A 96 5.92 -3.37 3.25
N PRO A 97 7.08 -4.04 3.11
CA PRO A 97 8.37 -3.33 3.04
C PRO A 97 8.44 -2.33 1.90
N GLY A 98 7.87 -2.65 0.74
CA GLY A 98 7.81 -1.75 -0.40
C GLY A 98 6.94 -0.51 -0.13
N CYS A 99 5.78 -0.68 0.51
CA CYS A 99 4.93 0.43 0.95
C CYS A 99 5.65 1.34 1.96
N ILE A 100 6.32 0.75 2.96
CA ILE A 100 7.08 1.50 3.98
C ILE A 100 8.19 2.31 3.31
N ALA A 101 8.98 1.69 2.44
CA ALA A 101 10.06 2.36 1.73
C ALA A 101 9.55 3.50 0.84
N PHE A 102 8.40 3.30 0.19
CA PHE A 102 7.77 4.35 -0.62
C PHE A 102 7.33 5.54 0.23
N VAL A 103 6.63 5.30 1.35
CA VAL A 103 6.17 6.36 2.25
C VAL A 103 7.35 7.09 2.89
N GLU A 104 8.37 6.36 3.34
CA GLU A 104 9.59 6.96 3.89
C GLU A 104 10.26 7.90 2.88
N LYS A 105 10.33 7.49 1.61
CA LYS A 105 10.87 8.33 0.54
C LYS A 105 10.06 9.61 0.35
N LEU A 106 8.73 9.57 0.45
CA LEU A 106 7.90 10.77 0.37
C LEU A 106 8.13 11.70 1.57
N LEU A 107 8.20 11.15 2.78
CA LEU A 107 8.49 11.94 3.97
C LEU A 107 9.84 12.65 3.85
N ARG A 108 10.88 11.96 3.36
CA ARG A 108 12.20 12.57 3.12
C ARG A 108 12.14 13.69 2.08
N ARG A 109 11.39 13.49 0.99
CA ARG A 109 11.15 14.56 0.02
C ARG A 109 10.40 15.74 0.63
N ASP A 110 9.46 15.50 1.54
CA ASP A 110 8.75 16.59 2.22
C ASP A 110 9.66 17.39 3.16
N MET A 111 10.62 16.71 3.80
CA MET A 111 11.66 17.38 4.60
C MET A 111 12.54 18.29 3.72
N GLU A 112 12.91 17.82 2.52
CA GLU A 112 13.77 18.54 1.59
C GLU A 112 13.05 19.66 0.82
N GLU A 113 11.84 19.39 0.30
CA GLU A 113 11.11 20.27 -0.60
C GLU A 113 10.16 21.24 0.13
N SER A 114 9.61 20.83 1.28
CA SER A 114 8.57 21.57 2.00
C SER A 114 9.04 22.05 3.38
N GLY A 115 10.26 21.71 3.79
CA GLY A 115 10.80 22.07 5.10
C GLY A 115 10.14 21.32 6.27
N LEU A 116 9.55 20.14 6.00
CA LEU A 116 8.96 19.32 7.06
C LEU A 116 10.04 18.93 8.08
N GLU A 117 9.83 19.25 9.36
CA GLU A 117 10.71 18.83 10.45
C GLU A 117 10.03 17.77 11.31
N LEU A 118 10.51 16.53 11.26
CA LEU A 118 9.94 15.43 12.03
C LEU A 118 10.57 15.29 13.42
N THR A 119 9.76 14.96 14.42
CA THR A 119 10.21 14.61 15.79
C THR A 119 10.64 13.16 15.94
N VAL A 120 10.31 12.31 14.96
CA VAL A 120 10.62 10.87 14.91
C VAL A 120 11.38 10.53 13.62
N ALA A 121 12.00 9.34 13.58
CA ALA A 121 12.67 8.90 12.35
C ALA A 121 11.64 8.73 11.21
N PRO A 122 11.96 9.16 9.97
CA PRO A 122 11.03 9.02 8.84
C PRO A 122 10.56 7.58 8.60
N GLY A 123 11.45 6.60 8.82
CA GLY A 123 11.12 5.17 8.70
C GLY A 123 10.10 4.70 9.76
N ASP A 124 10.19 5.21 10.99
CA ASP A 124 9.24 4.87 12.06
C ASP A 124 7.85 5.44 11.78
N LEU A 125 7.80 6.70 11.31
CA LEU A 125 6.54 7.33 10.87
C LEU A 125 5.96 6.62 9.65
N ALA A 126 6.79 6.24 8.67
CA ALA A 126 6.36 5.49 7.51
C ALA A 126 5.76 4.13 7.89
N TYR A 127 6.42 3.40 8.79
CA TYR A 127 5.90 2.16 9.36
C TYR A 127 4.54 2.39 10.02
N ALA A 128 4.41 3.40 10.89
CA ALA A 128 3.16 3.71 11.57
C ALA A 128 2.02 4.06 10.60
N LEU A 129 2.30 4.88 9.57
CA LEU A 129 1.32 5.25 8.54
C LEU A 129 0.83 4.06 7.72
N VAL A 130 1.74 3.15 7.36
CA VAL A 130 1.39 1.92 6.64
C VAL A 130 0.53 1.01 7.51
N ARG A 131 0.91 0.78 8.78
CA ARG A 131 0.13 -0.02 9.73
C ARG A 131 -1.25 0.56 10.02
N LEU A 132 -1.34 1.89 10.10
CA LEU A 132 -2.62 2.59 10.23
C LEU A 132 -3.49 2.32 9.02
N ASN A 133 -2.97 2.50 7.80
CA ASN A 133 -3.73 2.24 6.57
C ASN A 133 -4.20 0.78 6.46
N GLU A 134 -3.32 -0.17 6.76
CA GLU A 134 -3.62 -1.60 6.81
C GLU A 134 -4.80 -1.89 7.75
N SER A 135 -4.90 -1.21 8.90
CA SER A 135 -6.02 -1.38 9.82
C SER A 135 -7.37 -0.99 9.21
N PHE A 136 -7.42 0.06 8.39
CA PHE A 136 -8.63 0.46 7.67
C PHE A 136 -8.97 -0.50 6.52
N VAL A 137 -7.96 -0.93 5.77
CA VAL A 137 -8.17 -1.85 4.64
C VAL A 137 -8.62 -3.23 5.11
N TYR A 138 -8.05 -3.76 6.20
CA TYR A 138 -8.33 -5.13 6.63
C TYR A 138 -9.48 -5.23 7.63
N ALA A 139 -9.58 -4.32 8.60
CA ALA A 139 -10.65 -4.39 9.60
C ALA A 139 -12.02 -4.14 8.97
N ASP A 140 -12.13 -3.22 8.00
CA ASP A 140 -13.40 -2.99 7.32
C ASP A 140 -13.76 -4.14 6.41
N VAL A 141 -12.80 -4.77 5.72
CA VAL A 141 -13.11 -5.95 4.91
C VAL A 141 -13.51 -7.15 5.77
N LEU A 142 -12.83 -7.41 6.89
CA LEU A 142 -13.24 -8.45 7.83
C LEU A 142 -14.62 -8.17 8.47
N ALA A 143 -15.02 -6.91 8.58
CA ALA A 143 -16.33 -6.48 9.06
C ALA A 143 -17.39 -6.32 7.94
N ALA A 144 -17.08 -6.70 6.70
CA ALA A 144 -17.91 -6.48 5.51
C ALA A 144 -18.35 -5.01 5.30
N ARG A 145 -17.54 -4.05 5.75
CA ARG A 145 -17.73 -2.60 5.58
C ARG A 145 -16.90 -2.09 4.41
N LEU A 146 -17.34 -0.96 3.85
CA LEU A 146 -16.51 -0.19 2.93
C LEU A 146 -15.39 0.50 3.71
N PRO A 147 -14.14 0.53 3.20
CA PRO A 147 -13.06 1.26 3.84
C PRO A 147 -13.44 2.74 4.03
N ASP A 148 -13.36 3.23 5.27
CA ASP A 148 -13.55 4.67 5.55
C ASP A 148 -12.30 5.46 5.16
N VAL A 149 -12.15 5.69 3.86
CA VAL A 149 -11.05 6.45 3.25
C VAL A 149 -10.92 7.85 3.86
N ALA A 150 -12.04 8.48 4.21
CA ALA A 150 -12.03 9.83 4.74
C ALA A 150 -11.43 9.85 6.15
N THR A 151 -11.80 8.88 7.00
CA THR A 151 -11.19 8.73 8.33
C THR A 151 -9.73 8.33 8.24
N ALA A 152 -9.38 7.36 7.39
CA ALA A 152 -7.98 6.95 7.20
C ALA A 152 -7.09 8.14 6.81
N THR A 153 -7.54 8.94 5.83
CA THR A 153 -6.81 10.12 5.36
C THR A 153 -6.64 11.15 6.47
N ARG A 154 -7.71 11.48 7.21
CA ARG A 154 -7.63 12.45 8.32
C ARG A 154 -6.67 11.99 9.43
N LEU A 155 -6.67 10.70 9.77
CA LEU A 155 -5.78 10.18 10.82
C LEU A 155 -4.32 10.13 10.36
N GLN A 156 -4.06 9.83 9.09
CA GLN A 156 -2.72 9.90 8.50
C GLN A 156 -2.19 11.33 8.52
N GLU A 157 -3.01 12.30 8.12
CA GLU A 157 -2.68 13.74 8.20
C GLU A 157 -2.39 14.17 9.64
N ALA A 158 -3.27 13.81 10.58
CA ALA A 158 -3.08 14.11 11.99
C ALA A 158 -1.79 13.50 12.56
N LEU A 159 -1.44 12.28 12.16
CA LEU A 159 -0.22 11.62 12.60
C LEU A 159 1.04 12.31 12.04
N ILE A 160 1.01 12.75 10.78
CA ILE A 160 2.11 13.53 10.18
C ILE A 160 2.26 14.86 10.91
N LEU A 161 1.16 15.62 11.07
CA LEU A 161 1.17 16.92 11.75
C LEU A 161 1.61 16.80 13.22
N GLY A 162 1.11 15.80 13.94
CA GLY A 162 1.49 15.55 15.34
C GLY A 162 2.93 15.05 15.51
N SER A 163 3.56 14.60 14.43
CA SER A 163 4.97 14.22 14.38
C SER A 163 5.87 15.32 13.82
N SER A 164 5.32 16.51 13.56
CA SER A 164 6.04 17.68 13.02
C SER A 164 6.41 18.67 14.13
N ARG A 165 7.48 19.44 13.96
CA ARG A 165 7.87 20.56 14.84
C ARG A 165 7.31 21.90 14.39
#